data_AF-A0A7W9XJD5-F1
#
_entry.id   AF-A0A7W9XJD5-F1
#
_cell.length_a   1.000
_cell.length_b   1.000
_cell.length_c   1.000
_cell.angle_alpha   90.00
_cell.angle_beta   90.00
_cell.angle_gamma   90.00
#
_symmetry.space_group_name_H-M   'P 1'
#
loop_
_entity.id
_entity.type
_entity.pdbx_description
1 polymer ?
#
loop_
_entity_poly.entity_id
_entity_poly.type
_entity_poly.pdbx_seq_one_letter_code
_entity_poly.pdbx_strand_id
1 'polypeptide(L)'
;MKRSQIIKKILINSDKIKSLRNENIELNRLHLLLTDKTQQYTEQEESFGRGKSKTTHLIGRVHWKEYLVDEDTHKKIQIPRSCIVKKDGQWVEGY
;
A
#
# COMPACT_ATOMS: atom_id res chain seq x y z
N MET A 1 23.45 25.78 25.87
CA MET A 1 23.57 24.50 25.12
C MET A 1 24.60 24.68 24.01
N LYS A 2 25.61 23.81 23.89
CA LYS A 2 26.69 23.97 22.91
C LYS A 2 26.23 23.52 21.51
N ARG A 3 26.80 24.08 20.44
CA ARG A 3 26.49 23.72 19.03
C ARG A 3 26.61 22.21 18.78
N SER A 4 27.59 21.55 19.39
CA SER A 4 27.76 20.09 19.32
C SER A 4 26.60 19.31 19.94
N GLN A 5 26.00 19.80 21.02
CA GLN A 5 24.83 19.20 21.65
C GLN A 5 23.58 19.38 20.77
N ILE A 6 23.44 20.53 20.10
CA ILE A 6 22.36 20.78 19.13
C ILE A 6 22.46 19.78 17.97
N ILE A 7 23.64 19.62 17.37
CA ILE A 7 23.86 18.71 16.23
C ILE A 7 23.54 17.26 16.63
N LYS A 8 24.01 16.80 17.80
CA LYS A 8 23.67 15.46 18.30
C LYS A 8 22.16 15.25 18.44
N LYS A 9 21.46 16.25 18.99
CA LYS A 9 19.99 16.18 19.14
C LYS A 9 19.27 16.14 17.78
N ILE A 10 19.76 16.88 16.79
CA ILE A 10 19.22 16.85 15.42
C ILE A 10 19.37 15.44 14.82
N LEU A 11 20.55 14.83 14.95
CA LEU A 11 20.79 13.48 14.42
C LEU A 11 19.87 12.44 15.06
N ILE A 12 19.79 12.43 16.40
CA ILE A 12 18.89 11.53 17.14
C ILE A 12 17.43 11.71 16.70
N ASN A 13 16.99 12.95 16.55
CA ASN A 13 15.63 13.23 16.11
C ASN A 13 15.41 12.77 14.65
N SER A 14 16.38 12.96 13.77
CA SER A 14 16.33 12.50 12.38
C SER A 14 16.20 10.97 12.30
N ASP A 15 16.99 10.25 13.09
CA ASP A 15 16.92 8.79 13.16
C ASP A 15 15.56 8.32 13.70
N LYS A 16 15.04 8.99 14.73
CA LYS A 16 13.70 8.72 15.26
C LYS A 16 12.59 8.99 14.23
N ILE A 17 12.70 10.06 13.44
CA ILE A 17 11.74 10.33 12.37
C ILE A 17 11.80 9.21 11.32
N LYS A 18 13.00 8.76 10.96
CA LYS A 18 13.18 7.64 10.02
C LYS A 18 12.56 6.35 10.56
N SER A 19 12.78 6.02 11.83
CA SER A 19 12.20 4.80 12.42
C SER A 19 10.68 4.84 12.46
N LEU A 20 10.09 5.97 12.86
CA LEU A 20 8.64 6.14 12.90
C LEU A 20 8.01 6.09 11.49
N ARG A 21 8.70 6.60 10.47
CA ARG A 21 8.24 6.47 9.08
C ARG A 21 8.21 5.02 8.63
N ASN A 22 9.24 4.25 8.97
CA ASN A 22 9.27 2.82 8.65
C ASN A 22 8.17 2.05 9.38
N GLU A 23 7.94 2.36 10.65
CA GLU A 23 6.85 1.77 11.43
C GLU A 23 5.48 2.06 10.81
N ASN A 24 5.24 3.31 10.39
CA ASN A 24 4.01 3.68 9.69
C ASN A 24 3.83 2.92 8.36
N ILE A 25 4.91 2.70 7.61
CA ILE A 25 4.87 1.91 6.36
C ILE A 25 4.45 0.47 6.69
N GLU A 26 5.08 -0.16 7.69
CA GLU A 26 4.73 -1.53 8.09
C GLU A 26 3.30 -1.65 8.63
N LEU A 27 2.84 -0.68 9.42
CA LEU A 27 1.46 -0.65 9.89
C LEU A 27 0.48 -0.50 8.72
N ASN A 28 0.80 0.34 7.74
CA ASN A 28 -0.02 0.49 6.53
C ASN A 28 -0.07 -0.80 5.72
N ARG A 29 1.06 -1.48 5.56
CA ARG A 29 1.15 -2.81 4.94
C ARG A 29 0.26 -3.82 5.64
N LEU A 30 0.32 -3.90 6.96
CA LEU A 30 -0.54 -4.79 7.75
C LEU A 30 -2.02 -4.44 7.59
N HIS A 31 -2.35 -3.15 7.57
CA HIS A 31 -3.71 -2.67 7.35
C HIS A 31 -4.28 -3.10 5.99
N LEU A 32 -3.48 -3.07 4.92
CA LEU A 32 -3.87 -3.52 3.58
C LEU A 32 -4.22 -5.02 3.51
N LEU A 33 -3.68 -5.83 4.42
CA LEU A 33 -3.99 -7.26 4.49
C LEU A 33 -5.30 -7.55 5.26
N LEU A 34 -5.84 -6.57 5.98
CA LEU A 34 -7.10 -6.72 6.69
C LEU A 34 -8.25 -6.75 5.69
N THR A 35 -9.19 -7.66 5.95
CA THR A 35 -10.42 -7.81 5.15
C THR A 35 -11.62 -7.44 6.00
N ASP A 36 -12.41 -6.50 5.51
CA ASP A 36 -13.63 -6.01 6.13
C ASP A 36 -14.69 -5.67 5.08
N LYS A 37 -15.71 -4.87 5.45
CA LYS A 37 -16.81 -4.49 4.54
C LYS A 37 -16.39 -3.50 3.44
N THR A 38 -15.27 -2.81 3.64
CA THR A 38 -14.77 -1.73 2.78
C THR A 38 -13.59 -2.17 1.91
N GLN A 39 -12.79 -3.11 2.41
CA GLN A 39 -11.58 -3.61 1.78
C GLN A 39 -11.50 -5.14 1.85
N GLN A 40 -10.99 -5.78 0.80
CA GLN A 40 -10.69 -7.21 0.79
C GLN A 40 -9.30 -7.48 0.21
N TYR A 41 -8.52 -8.32 0.88
CA TYR A 41 -7.24 -8.81 0.37
C TYR A 41 -7.39 -10.21 -0.22
N THR A 42 -6.77 -10.48 -1.36
CA THR A 42 -6.74 -11.80 -2.01
C THR A 42 -5.37 -12.10 -2.59
N GLU A 43 -4.92 -13.35 -2.48
CA GLU A 43 -3.74 -13.87 -3.18
C GLU A 43 -4.16 -14.91 -4.22
N GLN A 44 -3.67 -14.77 -5.45
CA GLN A 44 -3.94 -15.71 -6.53
C GLN A 44 -2.78 -15.76 -7.53
N GLU A 45 -2.61 -16.88 -8.21
CA GLU A 45 -1.66 -16.99 -9.31
C GLU A 45 -2.20 -16.27 -10.55
N GLU A 46 -1.47 -15.25 -11.01
CA GLU A 46 -1.79 -14.55 -12.26
C GLU A 46 -0.65 -14.75 -13.27
N SER A 47 -1.02 -15.04 -14.51
CA SER A 47 -0.06 -15.12 -15.59
C SER A 47 0.02 -13.82 -16.37
N PHE A 48 1.23 -13.29 -16.51
CA PHE A 48 1.53 -12.09 -17.29
C PHE A 48 2.27 -12.46 -18.58
N GLY A 49 2.17 -11.63 -19.60
CA GLY A 49 2.80 -11.85 -20.90
C GLY A 49 1.93 -12.64 -21.89
N ARG A 50 2.49 -12.98 -23.06
CA ARG A 50 1.78 -13.68 -24.15
C ARG A 50 2.66 -14.75 -24.78
N GLY A 51 2.08 -15.87 -25.20
CA GLY A 51 2.80 -16.95 -25.87
C GLY A 51 3.91 -17.54 -25.01
N LYS A 52 5.13 -17.66 -25.57
CA LYS A 52 6.29 -18.27 -24.89
C LYS A 52 6.86 -17.42 -23.75
N SER A 53 6.53 -16.14 -23.66
CA SER A 53 6.97 -15.25 -22.57
C SER A 53 5.97 -15.17 -21.41
N LYS A 54 4.99 -16.08 -21.36
CA LYS A 54 4.00 -16.13 -20.27
C LYS A 54 4.69 -16.57 -18.98
N THR A 55 4.68 -15.73 -17.96
CA THR A 55 5.19 -16.03 -16.61
C THR A 55 4.05 -16.00 -15.60
N THR A 56 4.01 -16.97 -14.71
CA THR A 56 3.03 -17.01 -13.61
C THR A 56 3.67 -16.48 -12.34
N HIS A 57 2.97 -15.60 -11.65
CA HIS A 57 3.39 -14.98 -10.40
C HIS A 57 2.29 -15.09 -9.36
N LEU A 58 2.66 -15.23 -8.09
CA LEU A 58 1.71 -15.12 -6.99
C LEU A 58 1.42 -13.65 -6.73
N ILE A 59 0.19 -13.22 -6.95
CA ILE A 59 -0.21 -11.81 -6.88
C ILE A 59 -1.16 -11.58 -5.70
N GLY A 60 -0.77 -10.68 -4.81
CA GLY A 60 -1.63 -10.15 -3.75
C GLY A 60 -2.31 -8.85 -4.20
N ARG A 61 -3.65 -8.84 -4.21
CA ARG A 61 -4.47 -7.66 -4.54
C ARG A 61 -5.29 -7.20 -3.36
N VAL A 62 -5.41 -5.88 -3.25
CA VAL A 62 -6.39 -5.22 -2.40
C VAL A 62 -7.53 -4.75 -3.28
N HIS A 63 -8.76 -5.05 -2.87
CA HIS A 63 -9.99 -4.63 -3.53
C HIS A 63 -10.75 -3.69 -2.61
N TRP A 64 -11.29 -2.60 -3.14
CA TRP A 64 -12.12 -1.67 -2.38
C TRP A 64 -13.21 -1.06 -3.25
N LYS A 65 -14.17 -0.41 -2.59
CA LYS A 65 -15.27 0.30 -3.26
C LYS A 65 -15.04 1.80 -3.13
N GLU A 66 -14.79 2.45 -4.26
CA GLU A 66 -14.74 3.91 -4.34
C GLU A 66 -16.15 4.45 -4.63
N TYR A 67 -16.57 5.48 -3.91
CA TYR A 67 -17.87 6.12 -4.13
C TYR A 67 -17.66 7.51 -4.70
N LEU A 68 -18.16 7.74 -5.91
CA LEU A 68 -18.18 9.05 -6.54
C LEU A 68 -19.62 9.58 -6.51
N VAL A 69 -19.78 10.88 -6.31
CA VAL A 69 -21.07 11.55 -6.44
C VAL A 69 -21.14 12.14 -7.83
N ASP A 70 -22.16 11.76 -8.59
CA ASP A 70 -22.48 12.39 -9.87
C ASP A 70 -22.98 13.82 -9.62
N GLU A 71 -22.32 14.82 -10.21
CA GLU A 71 -22.66 16.24 -10.02
C GLU A 71 -24.02 16.59 -10.63
N ASP A 72 -24.43 15.92 -11.71
CA ASP A 72 -25.69 16.18 -12.38
C ASP A 72 -26.87 15.53 -11.64
N THR A 73 -26.71 14.25 -11.27
CA THR A 73 -27.81 13.48 -10.66
C THR A 73 -27.77 13.39 -9.13
N HIS A 74 -26.69 13.84 -8.50
CA HIS A 74 -26.41 13.74 -7.06
C HIS A 74 -26.44 12.30 -6.51
N LYS A 75 -26.39 11.30 -7.39
CA LYS A 75 -26.40 9.88 -7.01
C LYS A 75 -24.99 9.40 -6.69
N LYS A 76 -24.88 8.48 -5.73
CA LYS A 76 -23.62 7.80 -5.42
C LYS A 76 -23.41 6.65 -6.39
N ILE A 77 -22.35 6.73 -7.18
CA ILE A 77 -21.88 5.67 -8.06
C ILE A 77 -20.77 4.90 -7.33
N GLN A 78 -20.98 3.61 -7.15
CA GLN A 78 -19.98 2.73 -6.55
C GLN A 78 -19.10 2.12 -7.65
N ILE A 79 -17.80 2.35 -7.56
CA ILE A 79 -16.79 1.84 -8.48
C ILE A 79 -15.94 0.79 -7.75
N PRO A 80 -15.96 -0.48 -8.17
CA PRO A 80 -15.02 -1.47 -7.66
C PRO A 80 -13.61 -1.13 -8.16
N ARG A 81 -12.66 -1.06 -7.25
CA ARG A 81 -11.25 -0.82 -7.53
C ARG A 81 -10.42 -1.97 -7.01
N SER A 82 -9.25 -2.18 -7.64
CA SER A 82 -8.25 -3.10 -7.12
C SER A 82 -6.85 -2.59 -7.43
N CYS A 83 -5.88 -2.91 -6.56
CA CYS A 83 -4.47 -2.66 -6.79
C CYS A 83 -3.64 -3.89 -6.39
N ILE A 84 -2.52 -4.10 -7.10
CA ILE A 84 -1.54 -5.11 -6.74
C ILE A 84 -0.64 -4.52 -5.66
N VAL A 85 -0.56 -5.20 -4.52
CA VAL A 85 0.28 -4.78 -3.39
C VAL A 85 1.42 -5.75 -3.12
N LYS A 86 1.28 -7.03 -3.54
CA LYS A 86 2.34 -8.03 -3.47
C LYS A 86 2.53 -8.77 -4.78
N LYS A 87 3.79 -9.10 -5.07
CA LYS A 87 4.21 -9.98 -6.16
C LYS A 87 5.25 -10.97 -5.62
N ASP A 88 4.97 -12.26 -5.76
CA ASP A 88 5.81 -13.37 -5.30
C ASP A 88 6.23 -13.23 -3.82
N GLY A 89 5.28 -12.83 -2.97
CA GLY A 89 5.49 -12.61 -1.54
C GLY A 89 6.17 -11.29 -1.16
N GLN A 90 6.61 -10.47 -2.12
CA GLN A 90 7.26 -9.19 -1.89
C GLN A 90 6.30 -8.01 -2.12
N TRP A 91 6.40 -6.97 -1.29
CA TRP A 91 5.64 -5.73 -1.48
C TRP A 91 6.10 -5.00 -2.75
N VAL A 92 5.14 -4.52 -3.54
CA VAL A 92 5.42 -3.69 -4.71
C VAL A 92 5.88 -2.30 -4.26
N GLU A 93 6.83 -1.70 -4.96
CA GLU A 93 7.30 -0.33 -4.65
C GLU A 93 6.12 0.65 -4.56
N GLY A 94 6.11 1.46 -3.50
CA GLY A 94 5.03 2.41 -3.20
C GLY A 94 3.99 1.90 -2.20
N TYR A 95 4.09 0.64 -1.76
CA TYR A 95 3.24 0.04 -0.73
C TYR A 95 4.04 -0.51 0.45
#